data_AF-A0A133UTA0-F1
#
_entry.id   AF-A0A133UTA0-F1
#
_cell.length_a   1.000
_cell.length_b   1.000
_cell.length_c   1.000
_cell.angle_alpha   90.00
_cell.angle_beta   90.00
_cell.angle_gamma   90.00
#
_symmetry.space_group_name_H-M   'P 1'
#
loop_
_entity.id
_entity.type
_entity.pdbx_description
1 polymer ?
#
loop_
_entity_poly.entity_id
_entity_poly.type
_entity_poly.pdbx_seq_one_letter_code
_entity_poly.pdbx_strand_id
1 'polypeptide(L)'
;METLDGNSSDSVILRDTATEFRRGVKENLKKVNYLVADSKFYSKKTIRATNNDLLWISRVPRSVKEAKQITEKTARMTDELEPLDSDGCSYRRYESEYGGVKQRWLVIHSKHAEKRSVDTVAKAVEKEFERVQKQAKKLRKAGYQCRADARNTVQLLRKESKYHSVNIEKIEKEEKYKGRGRPPKNGKKEKKVTFYPTYQIEKNIETSKQRK
;
A
#
# COMPACT_ATOMS: atom_id res chain seq x y z
N MET A 1 10.02 32.24 36.17
CA MET A 1 9.12 31.61 37.16
C MET A 1 9.25 32.48 38.38
N GLU A 2 8.35 33.45 38.54
CA GLU A 2 8.38 34.35 39.68
C GLU A 2 7.57 33.72 40.83
N THR A 3 8.17 33.72 42.01
CA THR A 3 7.53 33.30 43.27
C THR A 3 6.64 34.44 43.76
N LEU A 4 5.33 34.19 43.82
CA LEU A 4 4.33 35.17 44.23
C LEU A 4 4.20 35.23 45.76
N ASP A 5 4.25 36.46 46.28
CA ASP A 5 3.96 36.83 47.67
C ASP A 5 2.44 36.90 47.91
N GLY A 6 2.00 36.42 49.08
CA GLY A 6 0.62 36.05 49.43
C GLY A 6 -0.37 37.21 49.63
N ASN A 7 -0.15 38.37 49.00
CA ASN A 7 -1.02 39.53 49.14
C ASN A 7 -1.38 40.22 47.80
N SER A 8 -1.03 39.61 46.67
CA SER A 8 -1.58 40.01 45.38
C SER A 8 -2.89 39.28 45.17
N SER A 9 -4.01 39.99 45.12
CA SER A 9 -5.33 39.37 44.91
C SER A 9 -5.25 38.47 43.66
N ASP A 10 -5.35 37.16 43.85
CA ASP A 10 -5.29 36.14 42.80
C ASP A 10 -6.17 36.49 41.59
N SER A 11 -7.27 37.19 41.83
CA SER A 11 -8.19 37.65 40.78
C SER A 11 -7.60 38.66 39.78
N VAL A 12 -6.64 39.48 40.20
CA VAL A 12 -5.98 40.49 39.33
C VAL A 12 -4.92 39.82 38.48
N ILE A 13 -4.07 38.97 39.08
CA ILE A 13 -3.05 38.20 38.35
C ILE A 13 -3.72 37.25 37.35
N LEU A 14 -4.81 36.58 37.74
CA LEU A 14 -5.59 35.74 36.83
C LEU A 14 -6.25 36.55 35.71
N ARG A 15 -6.78 37.74 35.99
CA ARG A 15 -7.37 38.64 34.98
C ARG A 15 -6.33 39.13 33.99
N ASP A 16 -5.14 39.52 34.46
CA ASP A 16 -4.06 40.00 33.61
C ASP A 16 -3.51 38.85 32.76
N THR A 17 -3.30 37.67 33.35
CA THR A 17 -2.91 36.45 32.63
C THR A 17 -3.94 36.07 31.55
N ALA A 18 -5.23 36.14 31.86
CA ALA A 18 -6.29 35.85 30.90
C ALA A 18 -6.37 36.89 29.77
N THR A 19 -6.10 38.16 30.08
CA THR A 19 -6.06 39.25 29.09
C THR A 19 -4.88 39.11 28.15
N GLU A 20 -3.70 38.78 28.69
CA GLU A 20 -2.50 38.47 27.92
C GLU A 20 -2.65 37.23 27.05
N PHE A 21 -3.26 36.17 27.58
CA PHE A 21 -3.60 34.98 26.81
C PHE A 21 -4.55 35.30 25.66
N ARG A 22 -5.62 36.07 25.92
CA ARG A 22 -6.57 36.49 24.87
C ARG A 22 -5.91 37.37 23.81
N ARG A 23 -5.02 38.27 24.21
CA ARG A 23 -4.22 39.10 23.29
C ARG A 23 -3.31 38.22 22.44
N GLY A 24 -2.57 37.30 23.06
CA GLY A 24 -1.71 36.33 22.38
C GLY A 24 -2.50 35.48 21.38
N VAL A 25 -3.66 34.95 21.76
CA VAL A 25 -4.54 34.19 20.85
C VAL A 25 -5.01 35.08 19.69
N LYS A 26 -5.47 36.30 19.95
CA LYS A 26 -5.97 37.21 18.91
C LYS A 26 -4.86 37.67 17.94
N GLU A 27 -3.67 37.93 18.43
CA GLU A 27 -2.51 38.34 17.61
C GLU A 27 -1.93 37.16 16.83
N ASN A 28 -1.86 35.97 17.42
CA ASN A 28 -1.40 34.78 16.73
C ASN A 28 -2.41 34.29 15.70
N LEU A 29 -3.72 34.34 15.97
CA LEU A 29 -4.75 34.00 15.00
C LEU A 29 -4.80 34.98 13.83
N LYS A 30 -4.49 36.27 14.05
CA LYS A 30 -4.30 37.25 12.96
C LYS A 30 -3.10 36.92 12.05
N LYS A 31 -2.14 36.10 12.51
CA LYS A 31 -0.95 35.69 11.74
C LYS A 31 -1.11 34.32 11.07
N VAL A 32 -2.11 33.51 11.44
CA VAL A 32 -2.35 32.21 10.82
C VAL A 32 -3.08 32.43 9.49
N ASN A 33 -2.29 32.51 8.41
CA ASN A 33 -2.84 32.68 7.08
C ASN A 33 -3.39 31.38 6.48
N TYR A 34 -2.93 30.21 6.94
CA TYR A 34 -3.33 28.91 6.38
C TYR A 34 -3.44 27.84 7.47
N LEU A 35 -4.52 27.06 7.45
CA LEU A 35 -4.67 25.84 8.23
C LEU A 35 -4.06 24.65 7.47
N VAL A 36 -3.04 23.99 8.04
CA VAL A 36 -2.54 22.71 7.50
C VAL A 36 -3.23 21.56 8.23
N ALA A 37 -3.92 20.70 7.47
CA ALA A 37 -4.70 19.60 8.03
C ALA A 37 -4.43 18.27 7.31
N ASP A 38 -4.71 17.16 7.98
CA ASP A 38 -4.62 15.83 7.39
C ASP A 38 -5.69 15.61 6.31
N SER A 39 -5.72 14.42 5.70
CA SER A 39 -6.70 14.11 4.66
C SER A 39 -8.14 13.94 5.16
N LYS A 40 -8.37 13.73 6.46
CA LYS A 40 -9.72 13.62 7.02
C LYS A 40 -10.46 14.96 6.97
N PHE A 41 -9.70 16.06 7.01
CA PHE A 41 -10.24 17.39 6.77
C PHE A 41 -10.89 17.53 5.39
N TYR A 42 -10.40 16.82 4.38
CA TYR A 42 -10.85 16.92 2.98
C TYR A 42 -12.19 16.20 2.72
N SER A 43 -13.21 16.51 3.53
CA SER A 43 -14.59 16.06 3.34
C SER A 43 -15.41 17.18 2.68
N LYS A 44 -16.43 16.83 1.88
CA LYS A 44 -17.31 17.83 1.26
C LYS A 44 -17.95 18.76 2.32
N LYS A 45 -18.33 18.20 3.47
CA LYS A 45 -18.96 18.96 4.57
C LYS A 45 -17.99 19.97 5.16
N THR A 46 -16.75 19.54 5.46
CA THR A 46 -15.72 20.40 6.05
C THR A 46 -15.26 21.49 5.09
N ILE A 47 -15.00 21.14 3.82
CA ILE A 47 -14.58 22.10 2.79
C ILE A 47 -15.64 23.17 2.55
N ARG A 48 -16.94 22.80 2.58
CA ARG A 48 -18.01 23.80 2.49
C ARG A 48 -18.05 24.70 3.71
N ALA A 49 -17.86 24.14 4.90
CA ALA A 49 -17.96 24.90 6.14
C ALA A 49 -16.85 25.97 6.31
N THR A 50 -15.72 25.87 5.60
CA THR A 50 -14.66 26.89 5.69
C THR A 50 -14.97 28.19 4.96
N ASN A 51 -16.00 28.23 4.10
CA ASN A 51 -16.62 29.45 3.56
C ASN A 51 -15.65 30.61 3.21
N ASN A 52 -14.61 30.42 2.38
CA ASN A 52 -13.62 31.44 1.95
C ASN A 52 -12.90 32.27 3.05
N ASP A 53 -13.31 32.17 4.31
CA ASP A 53 -12.82 32.94 5.46
C ASP A 53 -11.58 32.29 6.08
N LEU A 54 -11.26 31.07 5.67
CA LEU A 54 -10.11 30.30 6.12
C LEU A 54 -9.39 29.68 4.93
N LEU A 55 -8.13 30.08 4.69
CA LEU A 55 -7.27 29.38 3.74
C LEU A 55 -6.73 28.11 4.39
N TRP A 56 -6.57 27.05 3.62
CA TRP A 56 -6.14 25.75 4.13
C TRP A 56 -5.31 24.97 3.11
N ILE A 57 -4.51 24.04 3.63
CA ILE A 57 -3.73 23.07 2.87
C ILE A 57 -4.03 21.70 3.47
N SER A 58 -4.51 20.77 2.65
CA SER A 58 -4.80 19.41 3.08
C SER A 58 -4.48 18.43 1.96
N ARG A 59 -4.14 17.19 2.34
CA ARG A 59 -3.96 16.11 1.36
C ARG A 59 -5.32 15.63 0.86
N VAL A 60 -5.46 15.54 -0.46
CA VAL A 60 -6.64 14.93 -1.07
C VAL A 60 -6.64 13.41 -0.81
N PRO A 61 -7.72 12.83 -0.27
CA PRO A 61 -7.81 11.41 0.00
C PRO A 61 -7.77 10.58 -1.28
N ARG A 62 -7.10 9.43 -1.24
CA ARG A 62 -7.07 8.48 -2.38
C ARG A 62 -8.45 7.90 -2.73
N SER A 63 -9.44 8.03 -1.84
CA SER A 63 -10.82 7.63 -2.10
C SER A 63 -11.56 8.60 -3.04
N VAL A 64 -11.05 9.81 -3.25
CA VAL A 64 -11.61 10.75 -4.23
C VAL A 64 -11.27 10.27 -5.65
N LYS A 65 -12.29 9.86 -6.40
CA LYS A 65 -12.15 9.26 -7.74
C LYS A 65 -11.37 10.15 -8.71
N GLU A 66 -11.71 11.44 -8.73
CA GLU A 66 -11.05 12.45 -9.55
C GLU A 66 -9.55 12.56 -9.22
N ALA A 67 -9.19 12.57 -7.93
CA ALA A 67 -7.79 12.64 -7.50
C ALA A 67 -6.99 11.43 -7.97
N LYS A 68 -7.60 10.24 -7.94
CA LYS A 68 -7.00 9.02 -8.49
C LYS A 68 -6.76 9.15 -10.00
N GLN A 69 -7.75 9.59 -10.76
CA GLN A 69 -7.64 9.78 -12.21
C GLN A 69 -6.56 10.80 -12.58
N ILE A 70 -6.54 11.94 -11.89
CA ILE A 70 -5.52 12.99 -12.09
C ILE A 70 -4.13 12.46 -11.76
N THR A 71 -3.97 11.70 -10.68
CA THR A 71 -2.69 11.08 -10.30
C THR A 71 -2.21 10.09 -11.38
N GLU A 72 -3.09 9.19 -11.84
CA GLU A 72 -2.77 8.21 -12.89
C GLU A 72 -2.44 8.87 -14.23
N LYS A 73 -3.15 9.95 -14.59
CA LYS A 73 -2.84 10.76 -15.78
C LYS A 73 -1.46 11.41 -15.63
N THR A 74 -1.20 12.05 -14.49
CA THR A 74 0.07 12.75 -14.23
C THR A 74 1.27 11.80 -14.23
N ALA A 75 1.10 10.58 -13.70
CA ALA A 75 2.14 9.56 -13.69
C ALA A 75 2.59 9.12 -15.10
N ARG A 76 1.79 9.37 -16.15
CA ARG A 76 2.15 9.07 -17.55
C ARG A 76 2.86 10.23 -18.26
N MET A 77 2.93 11.40 -17.62
CA MET A 77 3.47 12.65 -18.17
C MET A 77 4.45 13.29 -17.20
N THR A 78 5.30 12.47 -16.57
CA THR A 78 6.29 12.94 -15.58
C THR A 78 7.31 13.91 -16.15
N ASP A 79 7.56 13.85 -17.47
CA ASP A 79 8.46 14.75 -18.17
C ASP A 79 7.87 16.15 -18.41
N GLU A 80 6.54 16.30 -18.25
CA GLU A 80 5.84 17.58 -18.36
C GLU A 80 5.63 18.26 -16.99
N LEU A 81 6.27 17.78 -15.94
CA LEU A 81 6.15 18.35 -14.60
C LEU A 81 7.02 19.59 -14.46
N GLU A 82 6.47 20.62 -13.84
CA GLU A 82 7.24 21.81 -13.47
C GLU A 82 8.21 21.44 -12.35
N PRO A 83 9.50 21.81 -12.45
CA PRO A 83 10.46 21.55 -11.37
C PRO A 83 10.08 22.37 -10.13
N LEU A 84 10.34 21.81 -8.95
CA LEU A 84 10.32 22.55 -7.69
C LEU A 84 11.78 22.87 -7.31
N ASP A 85 12.03 24.04 -6.70
CA ASP A 85 13.38 24.42 -6.25
C ASP A 85 13.98 23.45 -5.21
N SER A 86 13.15 22.59 -4.63
CA SER A 86 13.56 21.52 -3.72
C SER A 86 14.14 20.33 -4.48
N ASP A 87 15.28 19.83 -3.99
CA ASP A 87 16.04 18.71 -4.54
C ASP A 87 15.19 17.52 -5.03
N GLY A 88 15.05 17.40 -6.35
CA GLY A 88 14.43 16.26 -7.01
C GLY A 88 12.90 16.16 -6.90
N CYS A 89 12.20 17.25 -6.60
CA CYS A 89 10.74 17.30 -6.67
C CYS A 89 10.27 18.06 -7.92
N SER A 90 9.14 17.63 -8.45
CA SER A 90 8.43 18.31 -9.53
C SER A 90 6.93 18.20 -9.30
N TYR A 91 6.15 19.05 -9.95
CA TYR A 91 4.72 19.12 -9.68
C TYR A 91 3.90 19.49 -10.91
N ARG A 92 2.59 19.27 -10.81
CA ARG A 92 1.60 19.78 -11.75
C ARG A 92 0.36 20.28 -11.03
N ARG A 93 -0.16 21.40 -11.52
CA ARG A 93 -1.37 22.05 -11.01
C ARG A 93 -2.60 21.57 -11.75
N TYR A 94 -3.68 21.40 -10.99
CA TYR A 94 -5.01 21.10 -11.49
C TYR A 94 -6.03 21.95 -10.76
N GLU A 95 -7.11 22.31 -11.44
CA GLU A 95 -8.30 22.89 -10.83
C GLU A 95 -9.31 21.78 -10.56
N SER A 96 -9.96 21.84 -9.40
CA SER A 96 -11.03 20.91 -9.02
C SER A 96 -12.16 21.68 -8.35
N GLU A 97 -13.38 21.13 -8.39
CA GLU A 97 -14.55 21.69 -7.72
C GLU A 97 -15.17 20.69 -6.74
N TYR A 98 -14.32 19.98 -6.00
CA TYR A 98 -14.77 18.94 -5.09
C TYR A 98 -15.63 19.53 -3.96
N GLY A 99 -16.86 19.05 -3.85
CA GLY A 99 -17.80 19.59 -2.87
C GLY A 99 -18.38 20.96 -3.25
N GLY A 100 -18.25 21.42 -4.50
CA GLY A 100 -18.81 22.70 -4.95
C GLY A 100 -18.00 23.93 -4.52
N VAL A 101 -16.72 23.73 -4.20
CA VAL A 101 -15.78 24.80 -3.86
C VAL A 101 -14.62 24.67 -4.85
N LYS A 102 -14.18 25.78 -5.46
CA LYS A 102 -13.02 25.73 -6.37
C LYS A 102 -11.74 25.53 -5.56
N GLN A 103 -10.94 24.55 -5.94
CA GLN A 103 -9.66 24.24 -5.31
C GLN A 103 -8.53 24.14 -6.34
N ARG A 104 -7.32 24.44 -5.87
CA ARG A 104 -6.08 24.13 -6.57
C ARG A 104 -5.50 22.84 -6.02
N TRP A 105 -5.37 21.82 -6.87
CA TRP A 105 -4.69 20.58 -6.54
C TRP A 105 -3.27 20.59 -7.07
N LEU A 106 -2.34 20.07 -6.27
CA LEU A 106 -0.95 19.85 -6.64
C LEU A 106 -0.69 18.35 -6.64
N VAL A 107 -0.30 17.80 -7.78
CA VAL A 107 0.31 16.47 -7.84
C VAL A 107 1.81 16.66 -7.73
N ILE A 108 2.42 16.09 -6.70
CA ILE A 108 3.85 16.22 -6.43
C ILE A 108 4.53 14.88 -6.73
N HIS A 109 5.52 14.91 -7.60
CA HIS A 109 6.45 13.82 -7.84
C HIS A 109 7.76 14.09 -7.09
N SER A 110 8.33 13.06 -6.47
CA SER A 110 9.60 13.14 -5.76
C SER A 110 10.44 11.92 -6.09
N LYS A 111 11.66 12.15 -6.58
CA LYS A 111 12.63 11.08 -6.87
C LYS A 111 12.91 10.20 -5.65
N HIS A 112 12.91 10.78 -4.44
CA HIS A 112 13.09 10.01 -3.21
C HIS A 112 11.88 9.10 -2.91
N ALA A 113 10.66 9.59 -3.13
CA ALA A 113 9.46 8.77 -2.97
C ALA A 113 9.39 7.65 -4.03
N GLU A 114 9.78 7.95 -5.27
CA GLU A 114 9.89 6.98 -6.36
C GLU A 114 10.87 5.85 -5.99
N LYS A 115 12.10 6.20 -5.60
CA LYS A 115 13.12 5.22 -5.20
C LYS A 115 12.62 4.30 -4.08
N ARG A 116 12.02 4.87 -3.02
CA ARG A 116 11.44 4.09 -1.93
C ARG A 116 10.31 3.16 -2.41
N SER A 117 9.48 3.61 -3.34
CA SER A 117 8.41 2.79 -3.93
C SER A 117 9.00 1.61 -4.71
N VAL A 118 9.99 1.88 -5.57
CA VAL A 118 10.70 0.85 -6.36
C VAL A 118 11.34 -0.20 -5.43
N ASP A 119 12.06 0.24 -4.40
CA ASP A 119 12.71 -0.66 -3.44
C ASP A 119 11.69 -1.51 -2.67
N THR A 120 10.55 -0.92 -2.30
CA THR A 120 9.47 -1.62 -1.59
C THR A 120 8.87 -2.71 -2.47
N VAL A 121 8.59 -2.40 -3.74
CA VAL A 121 8.07 -3.38 -4.70
C VAL A 121 9.09 -4.49 -4.95
N ALA A 122 10.37 -4.14 -5.15
CA ALA A 122 11.43 -5.13 -5.35
C ALA A 122 11.53 -6.11 -4.17
N LYS A 123 11.52 -5.59 -2.93
CA LYS A 123 11.51 -6.42 -1.71
C LYS A 123 10.26 -7.29 -1.59
N ALA A 124 9.10 -6.78 -1.99
CA ALA A 124 7.85 -7.55 -1.95
C ALA A 124 7.85 -8.69 -2.98
N VAL A 125 8.38 -8.45 -4.17
CA VAL A 125 8.58 -9.48 -5.20
C VAL A 125 9.50 -10.57 -4.68
N GLU A 126 10.67 -10.22 -4.15
CA GLU A 126 11.64 -11.21 -3.65
C GLU A 126 11.07 -12.07 -2.50
N LYS A 127 10.43 -11.42 -1.52
CA LYS A 127 9.79 -12.13 -0.40
C LYS A 127 8.70 -13.10 -0.88
N GLU A 128 7.93 -12.71 -1.89
CA GLU A 128 6.94 -13.62 -2.47
C GLU A 128 7.61 -14.78 -3.20
N PHE A 129 8.66 -14.54 -3.97
CA PHE A 129 9.40 -15.59 -4.67
C PHE A 129 9.90 -16.66 -3.70
N GLU A 130 10.57 -16.25 -2.62
CA GLU A 130 11.03 -17.17 -1.59
C GLU A 130 9.89 -17.99 -0.97
N ARG A 131 8.76 -17.33 -0.67
CA ARG A 131 7.58 -18.00 -0.10
C ARG A 131 7.02 -19.03 -1.08
N VAL A 132 6.84 -18.66 -2.35
CA VAL A 132 6.30 -19.51 -3.41
C VAL A 132 7.24 -20.68 -3.66
N GLN A 133 8.56 -20.46 -3.72
CA GLN A 133 9.54 -21.54 -3.84
C GLN A 133 9.47 -22.53 -2.67
N LYS A 134 9.41 -22.03 -1.42
CA LYS A 134 9.27 -22.87 -0.23
C LYS A 134 7.99 -23.71 -0.28
N GLN A 135 6.87 -23.13 -0.70
CA GLN A 135 5.59 -23.83 -0.82
C GLN A 135 5.61 -24.85 -1.97
N ALA A 136 6.13 -24.49 -3.15
CA ALA A 136 6.30 -25.41 -4.28
C ALA A 136 7.18 -26.62 -3.91
N LYS A 137 8.29 -26.41 -3.18
CA LYS A 137 9.15 -27.50 -2.68
C LYS A 137 8.41 -28.45 -1.74
N LYS A 138 7.52 -27.94 -0.88
CA LYS A 138 6.66 -28.78 -0.02
C LYS A 138 5.65 -29.57 -0.85
N LEU A 139 4.94 -28.90 -1.76
CA LEU A 139 3.91 -29.52 -2.60
C LEU A 139 4.51 -30.56 -3.57
N ARG A 140 5.75 -30.39 -4.03
CA ARG A 140 6.50 -31.41 -4.82
C ARG A 140 6.71 -32.71 -4.05
N LYS A 141 6.89 -32.63 -2.73
CA LYS A 141 7.21 -33.79 -1.87
C LYS A 141 5.98 -34.48 -1.27
N ALA A 142 4.82 -33.84 -1.29
CA ALA A 142 3.62 -34.32 -0.59
C ALA A 142 3.11 -35.67 -1.13
N GLY A 143 3.13 -35.85 -2.45
CA GLY A 143 2.56 -37.02 -3.12
C GLY A 143 1.03 -37.00 -3.11
N TYR A 144 0.41 -37.22 -4.26
CA TYR A 144 -1.04 -37.11 -4.44
C TYR A 144 -1.66 -38.42 -4.92
N GLN A 145 -2.91 -38.68 -4.55
CA GLN A 145 -3.62 -39.90 -4.90
C GLN A 145 -4.08 -39.89 -6.37
N CYS A 146 -4.39 -38.70 -6.92
CA CYS A 146 -4.70 -38.55 -8.33
C CYS A 146 -4.02 -37.33 -8.97
N ARG A 147 -4.00 -37.28 -10.30
CA ARG A 147 -3.48 -36.12 -11.06
C ARG A 147 -4.29 -34.85 -10.84
N ALA A 148 -5.60 -34.97 -10.57
CA ALA A 148 -6.44 -33.80 -10.35
C ALA A 148 -6.08 -33.09 -9.03
N ASP A 149 -5.83 -33.84 -7.95
CA ASP A 149 -5.38 -33.29 -6.67
C ASP A 149 -4.04 -32.55 -6.81
N ALA A 150 -3.10 -33.16 -7.53
CA ALA A 150 -1.80 -32.53 -7.83
C ALA A 150 -1.96 -31.22 -8.63
N ARG A 151 -2.96 -31.12 -9.51
CA ARG A 151 -3.26 -29.88 -10.26
C ARG A 151 -3.90 -28.81 -9.39
N ASN A 152 -4.83 -29.20 -8.52
CA ASN A 152 -5.56 -28.28 -7.66
C ASN A 152 -4.63 -27.51 -6.71
N THR A 153 -3.60 -28.16 -6.16
CA THR A 153 -2.63 -27.48 -5.29
C THR A 153 -1.85 -26.38 -6.00
N VAL A 154 -1.55 -26.57 -7.29
CA VAL A 154 -0.86 -25.56 -8.10
C VAL A 154 -1.80 -24.40 -8.42
N GLN A 155 -3.06 -24.68 -8.73
CA GLN A 155 -4.04 -23.64 -8.99
C GLN A 155 -4.24 -22.73 -7.76
N LEU A 156 -4.24 -23.30 -6.56
CA LEU A 156 -4.28 -22.55 -5.31
C LEU A 156 -3.03 -21.68 -5.12
N LEU A 157 -1.83 -22.26 -5.26
CA LEU A 157 -0.57 -21.52 -5.14
C LEU A 157 -0.49 -20.38 -6.18
N ARG A 158 -0.96 -20.62 -7.40
CA ARG A 158 -1.04 -19.59 -8.45
C ARG A 158 -1.99 -18.46 -8.07
N LYS A 159 -3.17 -18.75 -7.51
CA LYS A 159 -4.13 -17.73 -7.04
C LYS A 159 -3.58 -16.89 -5.88
N GLU A 160 -2.74 -17.49 -5.03
CA GLU A 160 -2.10 -16.80 -3.90
C GLU A 160 -0.87 -15.98 -4.29
N SER A 161 -0.33 -16.16 -5.50
CA SER A 161 0.87 -15.48 -5.99
C SER A 161 0.50 -14.23 -6.78
N LYS A 162 0.98 -13.06 -6.35
CA LYS A 162 0.64 -11.76 -6.93
C LYS A 162 1.65 -11.31 -7.99
N TYR A 163 2.93 -11.58 -7.76
CA TYR A 163 4.07 -11.16 -8.58
C TYR A 163 4.69 -12.31 -9.37
N HIS A 164 4.30 -13.56 -9.11
CA HIS A 164 4.82 -14.74 -9.79
C HIS A 164 3.71 -15.60 -10.38
N SER A 165 3.98 -16.14 -11.56
CA SER A 165 3.18 -17.19 -12.19
C SER A 165 3.77 -18.55 -11.81
N VAL A 166 2.91 -19.47 -11.38
CA VAL A 166 3.29 -20.84 -11.04
C VAL A 166 2.59 -21.79 -12.00
N ASN A 167 3.38 -22.51 -12.79
CA ASN A 167 2.90 -23.45 -13.79
C ASN A 167 3.38 -24.87 -13.45
N ILE A 168 2.57 -25.86 -13.83
CA ILE A 168 2.96 -27.27 -13.76
C ILE A 168 3.77 -27.57 -15.00
N GLU A 169 5.00 -28.00 -14.81
CA GLU A 169 5.84 -28.47 -15.92
C GLU A 169 5.50 -29.93 -16.23
N LYS A 170 5.45 -30.78 -15.20
CA LYS A 170 5.15 -32.21 -15.34
C LYS A 170 4.48 -32.77 -14.09
N ILE A 171 3.77 -33.88 -14.24
CA ILE A 171 3.29 -34.70 -13.11
C ILE A 171 3.85 -36.11 -13.27
N GLU A 172 4.80 -36.45 -12.41
CA GLU A 172 5.42 -37.77 -12.39
C GLU A 172 4.54 -38.76 -11.64
N LYS A 173 4.52 -40.01 -12.10
CA LYS A 173 3.74 -41.10 -11.52
C LYS A 173 4.72 -42.11 -10.93
N GLU A 174 4.57 -42.42 -9.65
CA GLU A 174 5.33 -43.46 -8.97
C GLU A 174 4.39 -44.60 -8.57
N GLU A 175 4.76 -45.84 -8.90
CA GLU A 175 4.01 -47.05 -8.51
C GLU A 175 4.82 -47.85 -7.49
N LYS A 176 4.24 -48.12 -6.33
CA LYS A 176 4.85 -48.99 -5.30
C LYS A 176 3.87 -50.09 -4.90
N TYR A 177 4.35 -51.30 -4.64
CA TYR A 177 3.50 -52.37 -4.12
C TYR A 177 3.03 -52.05 -2.70
N LYS A 178 1.76 -52.36 -2.38
CA LYS A 178 1.28 -52.37 -1.00
C LYS A 178 1.94 -53.54 -0.24
N GLY A 179 2.54 -53.24 0.93
CA GLY A 179 3.17 -54.21 1.83
C GLY A 179 4.67 -54.44 1.61
N ARG A 180 5.41 -54.82 2.67
CA ARG A 180 6.84 -55.17 2.62
C ARG A 180 7.05 -56.55 1.94
N GLY A 181 8.24 -56.76 1.37
CA GLY A 181 8.68 -58.07 0.83
C GLY A 181 8.36 -58.35 -0.65
N ARG A 182 8.91 -59.46 -1.17
CA ARG A 182 8.74 -59.92 -2.57
C ARG A 182 7.26 -60.24 -2.88
N PRO A 183 6.77 -60.05 -4.13
CA PRO A 183 5.44 -60.50 -4.54
C PRO A 183 5.21 -62.00 -4.26
N PRO A 184 4.02 -62.44 -3.82
CA PRO A 184 3.71 -63.85 -3.64
C PRO A 184 3.71 -64.56 -4.99
N LYS A 185 4.17 -65.81 -5.04
CA LYS A 185 4.29 -66.61 -6.28
C LYS A 185 2.98 -66.69 -7.09
N ASN A 186 1.81 -66.60 -6.42
CA ASN A 186 0.47 -66.76 -7.04
C ASN A 186 -0.52 -65.62 -6.73
N GLY A 187 -0.06 -64.43 -6.31
CA GLY A 187 -0.96 -63.34 -5.90
C GLY A 187 -0.63 -61.99 -6.55
N LYS A 188 -1.65 -61.29 -7.09
CA LYS A 188 -1.52 -59.90 -7.53
C LYS A 188 -1.37 -59.00 -6.30
N LYS A 189 -0.19 -58.41 -6.07
CA LYS A 189 -0.04 -57.34 -5.08
C LYS A 189 -0.70 -56.07 -5.61
N GLU A 190 -1.59 -55.48 -4.81
CA GLU A 190 -2.12 -54.14 -5.10
C GLU A 190 -0.98 -53.12 -5.20
N LYS A 191 -1.04 -52.26 -6.22
CA LYS A 191 -0.11 -51.15 -6.40
C LYS A 191 -0.72 -49.87 -5.83
N LYS A 192 0.06 -49.13 -5.04
CA LYS A 192 -0.20 -47.73 -4.67
C LYS A 192 0.42 -46.83 -5.73
N VAL A 193 -0.41 -46.04 -6.38
CA VAL A 193 0.01 -45.00 -7.33
C VAL A 193 0.09 -43.67 -6.59
N THR A 194 1.20 -42.95 -6.73
CA THR A 194 1.37 -41.59 -6.18
C THR A 194 1.81 -40.65 -7.29
N PHE A 195 1.26 -39.44 -7.32
CA PHE A 195 1.60 -38.42 -8.30
C PHE A 195 2.42 -37.29 -7.66
N TYR A 196 3.45 -36.81 -8.36
CA TYR A 196 4.31 -35.72 -7.90
C TYR A 196 4.44 -34.64 -9.00
N PRO A 197 3.89 -33.44 -8.79
CA PRO A 197 4.04 -32.33 -9.72
C PRO A 197 5.42 -31.66 -9.61
N THR A 198 5.98 -31.24 -10.75
CA THR A 198 7.10 -30.30 -10.85
C THR A 198 6.59 -28.91 -11.28
N TYR A 199 7.33 -27.88 -10.91
CA TYR A 199 6.87 -26.49 -10.98
C TYR A 199 7.87 -25.63 -11.73
N GLN A 200 7.34 -24.74 -12.56
CA GLN A 200 8.05 -23.60 -13.11
C GLN A 200 7.48 -22.33 -12.49
N ILE A 201 8.36 -21.50 -11.91
CA ILE A 201 8.00 -20.24 -11.27
C ILE A 201 8.63 -19.13 -12.09
N GLU A 202 7.79 -18.25 -12.63
CA GLU A 202 8.21 -17.13 -13.46
C GLU A 202 7.72 -15.83 -12.86
N LYS A 203 8.50 -14.76 -13.03
CA LYS A 203 8.08 -13.43 -12.60
C LYS A 203 6.97 -12.93 -13.53
N ASN A 204 5.85 -12.50 -12.95
CA ASN A 204 4.76 -11.89 -13.68
C ASN A 204 5.03 -10.39 -13.89
N ILE A 205 5.37 -10.02 -15.12
CA ILE A 205 5.79 -8.66 -15.50
C ILE A 205 4.59 -7.70 -15.58
N GLU A 206 3.37 -8.18 -15.84
CA GLU A 206 2.17 -7.33 -16.02
C GLU A 206 1.72 -6.67 -14.71
N THR A 207 1.66 -7.42 -13.61
CA THR A 207 1.29 -6.88 -12.29
C THR A 207 2.34 -5.91 -11.73
N SER A 208 3.58 -6.05 -12.20
CA SER A 208 4.73 -5.24 -11.76
C SER A 208 4.76 -3.84 -12.37
N LYS A 209 4.14 -3.64 -13.54
CA LYS A 209 4.11 -2.36 -14.27
C LYS A 209 2.88 -1.51 -13.95
N GLN A 210 1.72 -2.11 -13.68
CA GLN A 210 0.46 -1.38 -13.43
C GLN A 210 0.39 -0.67 -12.06
N ARG A 211 1.41 -0.82 -11.20
CA ARG A 211 1.42 -0.29 -9.83
C ARG A 211 2.64 0.56 -9.49
N LYS A 212 3.46 0.89 -10.49
CA LYS A 212 4.43 1.98 -10.36
C LYS A 212 3.69 3.31 -10.39
#